data_AF-A0A2W0BPH9-F1
#
_entry.id   AF-A0A2W0BPH9-F1
#
_cell.length_a   1.000
_cell.length_b   1.000
_cell.length_c   1.000
_cell.angle_alpha   90.00
_cell.angle_beta   90.00
_cell.angle_gamma   90.00
#
_symmetry.space_group_name_H-M   'P 1'
#
loop_
_entity.id
_entity.type
_entity.pdbx_description
1 polymer ?
#
loop_
_entity_poly.entity_id
_entity_poly.type
_entity_poly.pdbx_seq_one_letter_code
_entity_poly.pdbx_strand_id
1 'polypeptide(L)'
;MSTQHSMAILAPSLDAVKGQLKAELAQIPAVETVCLAHGEAGLYVWVGIRRDEDTVWQAIADVEERVAAAHSDASFDFHVVPLSPGRRLEDYVSVGQQIFHRAA
;
A
#
# COMPACT_ATOMS: atom_id res chain seq x y z
N MET A 1 -19.16 -2.95 -42.77
CA MET A 1 -19.11 -3.67 -41.48
C MET A 1 -18.05 -2.98 -40.65
N SER A 2 -18.46 -2.15 -39.69
CA SER A 2 -17.55 -1.35 -38.87
C SER A 2 -17.13 -2.17 -37.65
N THR A 3 -15.88 -2.61 -37.61
CA THR A 3 -15.30 -3.30 -36.45
C THR A 3 -15.01 -2.25 -35.39
N GLN A 4 -15.92 -2.13 -34.43
CA GLN A 4 -15.74 -1.33 -33.22
C GLN A 4 -14.53 -1.92 -32.46
N HIS A 5 -13.41 -1.20 -32.46
CA HIS A 5 -12.27 -1.53 -31.61
C HIS A 5 -12.69 -1.22 -30.16
N SER A 6 -13.21 -2.23 -29.47
CA SER A 6 -13.31 -2.19 -28.02
C SER A 6 -11.90 -2.10 -27.46
N MET A 7 -11.47 -0.89 -27.08
CA MET A 7 -10.33 -0.73 -26.19
C MET A 7 -10.71 -1.39 -24.88
N ALA A 8 -10.28 -2.63 -24.68
CA ALA A 8 -10.18 -3.19 -23.35
C ALA A 8 -9.16 -2.33 -22.62
N ILE A 9 -9.63 -1.44 -21.74
CA ILE A 9 -8.78 -0.85 -20.71
C ILE A 9 -8.38 -2.06 -19.88
N LEU A 10 -7.20 -2.61 -20.16
CA LEU A 10 -6.64 -3.70 -19.38
C LEU A 10 -6.43 -3.13 -17.99
N ALA A 11 -7.30 -3.52 -17.06
CA ALA A 11 -7.08 -3.27 -15.65
C ALA A 11 -5.62 -3.67 -15.35
N PRO A 12 -4.82 -2.77 -14.76
CA PRO A 12 -3.41 -3.05 -14.49
C PRO A 12 -3.32 -4.34 -13.68
N SER A 13 -2.37 -5.20 -14.06
CA SER A 13 -2.19 -6.45 -13.35
C SER A 13 -1.88 -6.16 -11.88
N LEU A 14 -2.35 -7.00 -10.97
CA LEU A 14 -2.10 -6.86 -9.54
C LEU A 14 -0.60 -6.70 -9.23
N ASP A 15 0.27 -7.32 -10.03
CA ASP A 15 1.72 -7.17 -9.92
C ASP A 15 2.22 -5.77 -10.29
N ALA A 16 1.62 -5.11 -11.29
CA ALA A 16 1.95 -3.73 -11.64
C ALA A 16 1.59 -2.77 -10.49
N VAL A 17 0.40 -2.95 -9.90
CA VAL A 17 -0.05 -2.16 -8.74
C VAL A 17 0.88 -2.37 -7.54
N LYS A 18 1.24 -3.62 -7.24
CA LYS A 18 2.21 -3.96 -6.18
C LYS A 18 3.59 -3.34 -6.45
N GLY A 19 4.03 -3.33 -7.70
CA GLY A 19 5.29 -2.71 -8.11
C GLY A 19 5.29 -1.21 -7.89
N GLN A 20 4.21 -0.52 -8.30
CA GLN A 20 4.04 0.92 -8.09
C GLN A 20 4.04 1.28 -6.60
N LEU A 21 3.25 0.57 -5.78
CA LEU A 21 3.19 0.79 -4.34
C LEU A 21 4.56 0.66 -3.67
N LYS A 22 5.30 -0.42 -3.97
CA LYS A 22 6.66 -0.61 -3.44
C LYS A 22 7.60 0.52 -3.87
N ALA A 23 7.53 0.93 -5.13
CA ALA A 23 8.40 1.97 -5.66
C ALA A 23 8.14 3.33 -5.02
N GLU A 24 6.87 3.76 -4.94
CA GLU A 24 6.48 5.05 -4.37
C GLU A 24 6.73 5.11 -2.86
N LEU A 25 6.33 4.08 -2.10
CA LEU A 25 6.53 4.04 -0.65
C LEU A 25 8.02 4.00 -0.27
N ALA A 26 8.86 3.34 -1.08
CA ALA A 26 10.31 3.33 -0.85
C ALA A 26 10.99 4.70 -1.09
N GLN A 27 10.32 5.66 -1.75
CA GLN A 27 10.84 7.03 -1.86
C GLN A 27 10.67 7.84 -0.57
N ILE A 28 9.83 7.38 0.38
CA ILE A 28 9.59 8.07 1.64
C ILE A 28 10.75 7.73 2.61
N PRO A 29 11.62 8.68 3.01
CA PRO A 29 12.85 8.37 3.74
C PRO A 29 12.66 7.65 5.08
N ALA A 30 11.49 7.82 5.71
CA ALA A 30 11.15 7.19 6.97
C ALA A 30 10.65 5.74 6.81
N VAL A 31 10.24 5.33 5.61
CA VAL A 31 9.82 3.96 5.31
C VAL A 31 11.06 3.07 5.25
N GLU A 32 11.04 1.99 6.03
CA GLU A 32 12.11 1.01 6.10
C GLU A 32 11.78 -0.23 5.28
N THR A 33 10.53 -0.67 5.32
CA THR A 33 10.11 -1.88 4.61
C THR A 33 8.64 -1.83 4.23
N VAL A 34 8.30 -2.52 3.15
CA VAL A 34 6.94 -2.60 2.62
C VAL A 34 6.61 -4.05 2.33
N CYS A 35 5.55 -4.56 2.97
CA CYS A 35 5.04 -5.90 2.74
C CYS A 35 3.64 -5.82 2.12
N LEU A 36 3.48 -6.48 0.97
CA LEU A 36 2.21 -6.51 0.23
C LEU A 36 1.66 -7.93 0.25
N ALA A 37 0.43 -8.09 0.73
CA ALA A 37 -0.26 -9.37 0.77
C ALA A 37 -1.63 -9.25 0.12
N HIS A 38 -2.01 -10.23 -0.69
CA HIS A 38 -3.36 -10.30 -1.24
C HIS A 38 -4.21 -11.15 -0.30
N GLY A 39 -5.40 -10.67 0.05
CA GLY A 39 -6.40 -11.51 0.71
C GLY A 39 -7.80 -11.19 0.22
N GLU A 40 -8.81 -11.71 0.92
CA GLU A 40 -10.19 -11.75 0.42
C GLU A 40 -10.80 -10.37 0.17
N ALA A 41 -10.40 -9.35 0.95
CA ALA A 41 -10.93 -8.00 0.88
C ALA A 41 -10.14 -7.05 -0.05
N GLY A 42 -8.98 -7.49 -0.59
CA GLY A 42 -8.13 -6.65 -1.41
C GLY A 42 -6.62 -6.85 -1.17
N LEU A 43 -5.85 -5.80 -1.46
CA LEU A 43 -4.42 -5.76 -1.23
C LEU A 43 -4.11 -5.10 0.13
N TYR A 44 -3.57 -5.88 1.05
CA TYR A 44 -3.04 -5.37 2.31
C TYR A 44 -1.65 -4.78 2.09
N VAL A 45 -1.46 -3.53 2.51
CA VAL A 45 -0.25 -2.74 2.33
C VAL A 45 0.35 -2.39 3.69
N TRP A 46 1.31 -3.20 4.13
CA TRP A 46 1.99 -3.00 5.40
C TRP A 46 3.25 -2.15 5.18
N VAL A 47 3.39 -1.07 5.94
CA VAL A 47 4.47 -0.09 5.80
C VAL A 47 5.16 0.06 7.15
N GLY A 48 6.39 -0.42 7.25
CA GLY A 48 7.23 -0.25 8.44
C GLY A 48 7.94 1.09 8.39
N ILE A 49 7.78 1.94 9.41
CA ILE A 49 8.41 3.27 9.49
C ILE A 49 9.36 3.36 10.68
N ARG A 50 10.48 4.10 10.51
CA ARG A 50 11.48 4.33 11.57
C ARG A 50 11.08 5.41 12.57
N ARG A 51 10.22 6.33 12.14
CA ARG A 51 9.78 7.49 12.94
C ARG A 51 8.31 7.70 12.70
N ASP A 52 7.58 7.85 13.79
CA ASP A 52 6.17 8.21 13.81
C ASP A 52 6.06 9.74 13.81
N GLU A 53 5.94 10.31 12.62
CA GLU A 53 5.83 11.76 12.39
C GLU A 53 4.65 12.02 11.44
N ASP A 54 3.84 13.05 11.72
CA ASP A 54 2.63 13.37 10.92
C ASP A 54 2.94 13.54 9.42
N THR A 55 4.13 14.05 9.08
CA THR A 55 4.60 14.23 7.70
C THR A 55 4.79 12.90 6.96
N VAL A 56 5.17 11.84 7.66
CA VAL A 56 5.34 10.49 7.10
C VAL A 56 3.97 9.89 6.81
N TRP A 57 3.03 10.03 7.74
CA TRP A 57 1.65 9.60 7.55
C TRP A 57 0.99 10.31 6.36
N GLN A 58 1.17 11.63 6.26
CA GLN A 58 0.65 12.39 5.13
C GLN A 58 1.25 11.90 3.81
N ALA A 59 2.57 11.68 3.76
CA ALA A 59 3.22 11.18 2.55
C ALA A 59 2.72 9.77 2.14
N ILE A 60 2.43 8.89 3.10
CA ILE A 60 1.85 7.57 2.84
C ILE A 60 0.40 7.71 2.35
N ALA A 61 -0.40 8.57 2.98
CA ALA A 61 -1.77 8.85 2.57
C ALA A 61 -1.84 9.43 1.13
N ASP A 62 -0.91 10.33 0.77
CA ASP A 62 -0.83 10.88 -0.58
C ASP A 62 -0.49 9.78 -1.62
N VAL A 63 0.30 8.76 -1.24
CA VAL A 63 0.55 7.59 -2.11
C VAL A 63 -0.70 6.75 -2.24
N GLU A 64 -1.39 6.45 -1.13
CA GLU A 64 -2.65 5.71 -1.13
C GLU A 64 -3.68 6.38 -2.04
N GLU A 65 -3.92 7.68 -1.90
CA GLU A 65 -4.88 8.42 -2.72
C GLU A 65 -4.53 8.36 -4.21
N ARG A 66 -3.25 8.60 -4.57
CA ARG A 66 -2.81 8.54 -5.98
C ARG A 66 -2.98 7.16 -6.58
N VAL A 67 -2.61 6.10 -5.85
CA VAL A 67 -2.72 4.72 -6.32
C VAL A 67 -4.19 4.32 -6.41
N ALA A 68 -5.01 4.63 -5.41
CA ALA A 68 -6.45 4.37 -5.43
C ALA A 68 -7.15 5.09 -6.60
N ALA A 69 -6.77 6.34 -6.89
CA ALA A 69 -7.29 7.10 -8.03
C ALA A 69 -6.89 6.49 -9.38
N ALA A 70 -5.68 5.93 -9.49
CA ALA A 70 -5.19 5.26 -10.70
C ALA A 70 -5.78 3.84 -10.87
N HIS A 71 -6.23 3.22 -9.79
CA HIS A 71 -6.65 1.82 -9.72
C HIS A 71 -8.00 1.70 -8.99
N SER A 72 -9.05 2.33 -9.53
CA SER A 72 -10.38 2.39 -8.90
C SER A 72 -11.03 1.03 -8.64
N ASP A 73 -10.58 -0.01 -9.34
CA ASP A 73 -11.09 -1.37 -9.23
C ASP A 73 -10.36 -2.19 -8.16
N ALA A 74 -9.31 -1.64 -7.54
CA ALA A 74 -8.53 -2.28 -6.50
C ALA A 74 -8.88 -1.71 -5.11
N SER A 75 -9.14 -2.61 -4.16
CA SER A 75 -9.29 -2.27 -2.74
C SER A 75 -7.94 -2.40 -2.03
N PHE A 76 -7.58 -1.39 -1.25
CA PHE A 76 -6.34 -1.35 -0.49
C PHE A 76 -6.66 -1.22 1.00
N ASP A 77 -5.89 -1.91 1.84
CA ASP A 77 -5.95 -1.75 3.29
C ASP A 77 -4.55 -1.40 3.79
N PHE A 78 -4.37 -0.13 4.17
CA PHE A 78 -3.07 0.41 4.57
C PHE A 78 -2.81 0.25 6.05
N HIS A 79 -1.56 -0.09 6.33
CA HIS A 79 -1.17 -0.68 7.59
C HIS A 79 0.21 -0.15 7.99
N VAL A 80 0.25 1.01 8.63
CA VAL A 80 1.52 1.66 8.99
C VAL A 80 1.94 1.27 10.40
N VAL A 81 3.18 0.80 10.54
CA VAL A 81 3.72 0.26 11.78
C VAL A 81 5.04 0.97 12.12
N PRO A 82 5.11 1.70 13.25
CA PRO A 82 6.38 2.16 13.79
C PRO A 82 7.23 0.96 14.22
N LEU A 83 8.38 0.77 13.57
CA LEU A 83 9.28 -0.34 13.88
C LEU A 83 10.24 0.06 15.00
N SER A 84 10.10 -0.60 16.15
CA SER A 84 11.12 -0.54 17.20
C SER A 84 12.46 -1.10 16.68
N PRO A 85 13.61 -0.56 17.14
CA PRO A 85 14.92 -1.04 16.71
C PRO A 85 15.07 -2.56 16.84
N GLY A 86 15.52 -3.20 15.76
CA GLY A 86 15.73 -4.66 15.70
C GLY A 86 14.46 -5.50 15.52
N ARG A 87 13.28 -4.89 15.38
CA ARG A 87 12.03 -5.58 15.00
C ARG A 87 11.85 -5.49 13.49
N ARG A 88 11.30 -6.56 12.90
CA ARG A 88 10.98 -6.57 11.48
C ARG A 88 9.48 -6.44 11.28
N LEU A 89 9.06 -5.94 10.12
CA LEU A 89 7.62 -5.82 9.82
C LEU A 89 6.93 -7.19 9.79
N GLU A 90 7.63 -8.26 9.39
CA GLU A 90 7.07 -9.62 9.38
C GLU A 90 6.66 -10.11 10.78
N ASP A 91 7.28 -9.56 11.83
CA ASP A 91 6.91 -9.82 13.23
C ASP A 91 5.54 -9.22 13.59
N TYR A 92 4.98 -8.32 12.77
CA TYR A 92 3.66 -7.71 12.94
C TYR A 92 2.64 -8.33 11.98
N VAL A 93 3.05 -8.62 10.74
CA VAL A 93 2.21 -9.29 9.73
C VAL A 93 1.79 -10.68 10.21
N SER A 94 2.70 -11.44 10.85
CA SER A 94 2.44 -12.84 11.24
C SER A 94 1.50 -13.00 12.44
N VAL A 95 1.24 -11.93 13.20
CA VAL A 95 0.47 -11.99 14.46
C VAL A 95 -0.95 -11.46 14.30
N GLY A 96 -1.32 -10.96 13.13
CA GLY A 96 -2.64 -10.35 12.90
C GLY A 96 -2.98 -9.23 13.89
N GLN A 97 -1.97 -8.63 14.54
CA GLN A 97 -2.18 -7.58 15.52
C GLN A 97 -2.74 -6.38 14.76
N GLN A 98 -4.02 -6.09 15.02
CA GLN A 98 -4.77 -4.95 14.53
C GLN A 98 -3.88 -3.71 14.52
N ILE A 99 -3.59 -3.24 13.31
CA ILE A 99 -2.90 -1.98 13.12
C ILE A 99 -3.87 -0.87 13.49
N PHE A 100 -3.35 0.08 14.26
CA PHE A 100 -4.04 1.30 14.64
C PHE A 100 -4.64 1.98 13.41
N HIS A 101 -5.93 1.79 13.20
CA HIS A 101 -6.76 2.72 12.45
C HIS A 101 -6.96 3.93 13.36
N ARG A 102 -6.32 5.06 13.04
CA ARG A 102 -6.70 6.32 13.66
C ARG A 102 -8.05 6.70 13.07
N ALA A 103 -9.11 6.57 13.87
CA ALA A 103 -10.41 7.13 13.52
C ALA A 103 -10.25 8.65 13.35
N ALA A 104 -10.77 9.16 12.23
CA ALA A 104 -10.87 10.59 11.95
C ALA A 104 -11.69 11.33 13.02
#